data_AF-A0A8J2VTD9-F1
#
_entry.id   AF-A0A8J2VTD9-F1
#
_cell.length_a   1.000
_cell.length_b   1.000
_cell.length_c   1.000
_cell.angle_alpha   90.00
_cell.angle_beta   90.00
_cell.angle_gamma   90.00
#
_symmetry.space_group_name_H-M   'P 1'
#
loop_
_entity.id
_entity.type
_entity.pdbx_description
1 polymer ?
#
loop_
_entity_poly.entity_id
_entity_poly.type
_entity_poly.pdbx_seq_one_letter_code
_entity_poly.pdbx_strand_id
1 'polypeptide(L)'
;MGHVASGGHPEGAALVTRHDQLAGSLARLQRLAASRQAALMESVCSESWQRLVEKIQSRNQRLAAPGEIHRDAGDLLARAGERRTRLAPPPATCAPPSPS
;
A
#
# COMPACT_ATOMS: atom_id res chain seq x y z
N MET A 1 -26.68 -65.13 -17.07
CA MET A 1 -27.60 -64.68 -16.01
C MET A 1 -27.14 -65.30 -14.69
N GLY A 2 -26.51 -64.49 -13.84
CA GLY A 2 -26.16 -64.88 -12.48
C GLY A 2 -26.32 -63.62 -11.62
N HIS A 3 -27.37 -63.61 -10.82
CA HIS A 3 -27.80 -62.50 -9.97
C HIS A 3 -26.61 -61.96 -9.16
N VAL A 4 -26.10 -60.79 -9.52
CA VAL A 4 -25.38 -59.96 -8.54
C VAL A 4 -26.45 -59.63 -7.51
N ALA A 5 -26.36 -60.30 -6.36
CA ALA A 5 -27.27 -60.08 -5.27
C ALA A 5 -27.16 -58.60 -4.86
N SER A 6 -28.09 -57.79 -5.36
CA SER A 6 -28.63 -56.59 -4.70
C SER A 6 -29.35 -57.00 -3.41
N GLY A 7 -28.72 -57.87 -2.61
CA GLY A 7 -29.17 -58.20 -1.27
C GLY A 7 -28.48 -57.21 -0.35
N GLY A 8 -29.26 -56.49 0.45
CA GLY A 8 -28.77 -55.53 1.44
C GLY A 8 -27.81 -56.17 2.45
N HIS A 9 -26.56 -56.38 2.03
CA HIS A 9 -25.51 -56.92 2.84
C HIS A 9 -25.11 -55.80 3.83
N PRO A 10 -25.11 -56.05 5.15
CA PRO A 10 -24.82 -55.03 6.17
C PRO A 10 -23.46 -54.36 5.96
N GLU A 11 -22.51 -55.06 5.33
CA GLU A 11 -21.20 -54.52 4.96
C GLU A 11 -21.29 -53.37 3.95
N GLY A 12 -22.21 -53.44 2.97
CA GLY A 12 -22.43 -52.36 2.01
C GLY A 12 -22.98 -51.09 2.68
N ALA A 13 -23.92 -51.25 3.62
CA ALA A 13 -24.44 -50.13 4.42
C ALA A 13 -23.37 -49.50 5.32
N ALA A 14 -22.50 -50.33 5.92
CA ALA A 14 -21.36 -49.85 6.71
C ALA A 14 -20.33 -49.10 5.86
N LEU A 15 -20.04 -49.57 4.64
CA LEU A 15 -19.12 -48.91 3.70
C LEU A 15 -19.64 -47.54 3.26
N VAL A 16 -20.93 -47.41 2.93
CA VAL A 16 -21.56 -46.12 2.61
C VAL A 16 -21.47 -45.17 3.80
N THR A 17 -21.81 -45.65 5.00
CA THR A 17 -21.70 -44.86 6.24
C THR A 17 -20.27 -44.35 6.47
N ARG A 18 -19.26 -45.21 6.25
CA ARG A 18 -17.85 -44.82 6.37
C ARG A 18 -17.45 -43.83 5.29
N HIS A 19 -17.94 -43.99 4.06
CA HIS A 19 -17.71 -43.03 2.98
C HIS A 19 -18.23 -41.65 3.39
N ASP A 20 -19.46 -41.56 3.89
CA ASP A 20 -20.07 -40.29 4.29
C ASP A 20 -19.28 -39.62 5.42
N GLN A 21 -18.80 -40.41 6.38
CA GLN A 21 -17.93 -39.92 7.45
C GLN A 21 -16.60 -39.38 6.93
N LEU A 22 -15.98 -40.07 5.97
CA LEU A 22 -14.74 -39.63 5.33
C LEU A 22 -14.94 -38.38 4.49
N ALA A 23 -16.00 -38.32 3.68
CA ALA A 23 -16.37 -37.15 2.89
C ALA A 23 -16.64 -35.94 3.79
N GLY A 24 -17.38 -36.13 4.89
CA GLY A 24 -17.62 -35.09 5.88
C GLY A 24 -16.33 -34.63 6.57
N SER A 25 -15.41 -35.55 6.86
CA SER A 25 -14.09 -35.22 7.45
C SER A 25 -13.20 -34.45 6.47
N LEU A 26 -13.17 -34.86 5.20
CA LEU A 26 -12.45 -34.16 4.14
C LEU A 26 -12.99 -32.75 3.96
N ALA A 27 -14.31 -32.57 3.91
CA ALA A 27 -14.92 -31.26 3.77
C ALA A 27 -14.58 -30.33 4.95
N ARG A 28 -14.51 -30.86 6.18
CA ARG A 28 -14.05 -30.09 7.36
C ARG A 28 -12.58 -29.69 7.23
N LEU A 29 -11.71 -30.60 6.81
CA LEU A 29 -10.28 -30.31 6.63
C LEU A 29 -10.04 -29.29 5.52
N GLN A 30 -10.78 -29.37 4.41
CA GLN A 30 -10.71 -28.38 3.34
C GLN A 30 -11.12 -26.98 3.81
N ARG A 31 -12.18 -26.87 4.62
CA ARG A 31 -12.57 -25.57 5.22
C ARG A 31 -11.49 -25.03 6.16
N LEU A 32 -10.90 -25.88 7.00
CA LEU A 32 -9.83 -25.48 7.91
C LEU A 32 -8.56 -25.06 7.15
N ALA A 33 -8.22 -25.77 6.06
CA ALA A 33 -7.10 -25.41 5.21
C ALA A 33 -7.33 -24.06 4.53
N ALA A 34 -8.53 -23.83 3.97
CA ALA A 34 -8.89 -22.57 3.35
C ALA A 34 -8.86 -21.40 4.35
N SER A 35 -9.39 -21.58 5.57
CA SER A 35 -9.34 -20.53 6.59
C SER A 35 -7.91 -20.21 7.01
N ARG A 36 -7.04 -21.23 7.12
CA ARG A 36 -5.62 -21.03 7.44
C ARG A 36 -4.88 -20.32 6.31
N GLN A 37 -5.16 -20.68 5.06
CA GLN A 37 -4.56 -20.02 3.89
C GLN A 37 -4.95 -18.54 3.81
N ALA A 38 -6.23 -18.22 4.07
CA ALA A 38 -6.70 -16.84 4.11
C ALA A 38 -5.98 -16.02 5.19
N ALA A 39 -5.88 -16.56 6.41
CA ALA A 39 -5.19 -15.89 7.52
C ALA A 39 -3.69 -15.64 7.23
N LEU A 40 -3.00 -16.62 6.62
CA LEU A 40 -1.60 -16.46 6.24
C LEU A 40 -1.42 -15.40 5.13
N MET A 41 -2.32 -15.37 4.16
CA MET A 41 -2.27 -14.38 3.08
C MET A 41 -2.51 -12.96 3.61
N GLU A 42 -3.46 -12.79 4.52
CA GLU A 42 -3.70 -11.52 5.21
C GLU A 42 -2.47 -11.07 6.02
N SER A 43 -1.88 -11.98 6.81
CA SER A 43 -0.72 -11.63 7.64
C SER A 43 0.51 -11.26 6.81
N VAL A 44 0.80 -12.02 5.75
CA VAL A 44 1.95 -11.73 4.87
C VAL A 44 1.73 -10.42 4.12
N CYS A 45 0.51 -10.17 3.63
CA CYS A 45 0.17 -8.92 2.96
C CYS A 45 0.35 -7.73 3.91
N SER A 46 -0.22 -7.81 5.12
CA SER A 46 -0.11 -6.76 6.13
C SER A 46 1.34 -6.48 6.52
N GLU A 47 2.15 -7.52 6.72
CA GLU A 47 3.57 -7.37 7.09
C GLU A 47 4.38 -6.74 5.94
N SER A 48 4.13 -7.16 4.70
CA SER A 48 4.78 -6.58 3.52
C SER A 48 4.41 -5.10 3.31
N TRP A 49 3.15 -4.76 3.56
CA TRP A 49 2.66 -3.39 3.49
C TRP A 49 3.29 -2.51 4.57
N GLN A 50 3.35 -2.99 5.81
CA GLN A 50 4.00 -2.28 6.92
C GLN A 50 5.47 -1.95 6.58
N ARG A 51 6.23 -2.96 6.11
CA ARG A 51 7.63 -2.77 5.69
C ARG A 51 7.78 -1.76 4.55
N LEU A 52 6.84 -1.74 3.61
CA LEU A 52 6.85 -0.78 2.51
C LEU A 52 6.59 0.64 3.01
N VAL A 53 5.61 0.82 3.89
CA VAL A 53 5.29 2.11 4.52
C VAL A 53 6.49 2.64 5.30
N GLU A 54 7.15 1.81 6.10
CA GLU A 54 8.36 2.17 6.85
C GLU A 54 9.49 2.62 5.90
N LYS A 55 9.71 1.90 4.80
CA LYS A 55 10.69 2.29 3.77
C LYS A 55 10.36 3.64 3.13
N ILE A 56 9.08 3.89 2.80
CA ILE A 56 8.65 5.17 2.24
C ILE A 56 8.85 6.30 3.26
N GLN A 57 8.46 6.09 4.52
CA GLN A 57 8.64 7.08 5.59
C GLN A 57 10.12 7.40 5.82
N SER A 58 10.99 6.38 5.90
CA SER A 58 12.43 6.56 6.01
C SER A 58 13.01 7.34 4.83
N ARG A 59 12.58 7.03 3.60
CA ARG A 59 12.98 7.78 2.40
C ARG A 59 12.51 9.23 2.46
N ASN A 60 11.28 9.48 2.86
CA ASN A 60 10.73 10.84 3.00
C ASN A 60 11.49 11.66 4.05
N GLN A 61 11.83 11.07 5.20
CA GLN A 61 12.65 11.73 6.22
C GLN A 61 14.02 12.13 5.66
N ARG A 62 14.67 11.25 4.89
CA ARG A 62 15.96 11.57 4.24
C ARG A 62 15.84 12.65 3.17
N LEU A 63 14.70 12.73 2.48
CA LEU A 63 14.42 13.74 1.46
C LEU A 63 13.86 15.04 2.03
N ALA A 64 13.50 15.09 3.31
CA ALA A 64 13.00 16.30 3.96
C ALA A 64 14.07 17.40 4.02
N ALA A 65 15.34 17.05 4.27
CA ALA A 65 16.45 18.01 4.32
C ALA A 65 16.63 18.80 3.00
N PRO A 66 16.61 18.18 1.80
CA PRO A 66 16.54 18.91 0.52
C PRO A 66 15.34 19.88 0.40
N GLY A 67 14.18 19.51 0.93
CA GLY A 67 12.98 20.36 0.89
C GLY A 67 13.09 21.59 1.80
N GLU A 68 13.72 21.44 2.96
CA GLU A 68 14.03 22.56 3.86
C GLU A 68 15.03 23.54 3.24
N ILE A 69 16.08 23.03 2.59
CA ILE A 69 17.07 23.87 1.88
C ILE A 69 16.40 24.65 0.74
N HIS A 70 15.48 24.04 0.00
CA HIS A 70 14.76 24.73 -1.08
C HIS A 70 13.86 25.85 -0.54
N ARG A 71 13.18 25.63 0.59
CA ARG A 71 12.38 26.66 1.26
C ARG A 71 13.25 27.82 1.75
N ASP A 72 14.35 27.51 2.44
CA ASP A 72 15.27 28.52 2.96
C ASP A 72 15.91 29.34 1.83
N ALA A 73 16.28 28.68 0.73
CA ALA A 73 16.78 29.35 -0.47
C ALA A 73 15.73 30.29 -1.08
N GLY A 74 14.46 29.87 -1.13
CA GLY A 74 13.34 30.72 -1.53
C GLY A 74 13.19 31.97 -0.66
N ASP A 75 13.25 31.81 0.66
CA ASP A 75 13.15 32.92 1.63
C ASP A 75 14.35 33.88 1.54
N LEU A 76 15.55 33.36 1.26
CA LEU A 76 16.73 34.18 1.03
C LEU A 76 16.62 34.98 -0.28
N LEU A 77 16.13 34.36 -1.36
CA LEU A 77 15.91 35.02 -2.65
C LEU A 77 14.84 36.10 -2.54
N ALA A 78 13.74 35.87 -1.84
CA ALA A 78 12.69 36.86 -1.60
C ALA A 78 13.25 38.10 -0.88
N ARG A 79 14.00 37.91 0.20
CA ARG A 79 14.67 38.99 0.95
C ARG A 79 15.74 39.71 0.13
N ALA A 80 16.43 39.00 -0.77
CA ALA A 80 17.37 39.62 -1.70
C ALA A 80 16.65 40.48 -2.74
N GLY A 81 15.49 40.03 -3.24
CA GLY A 81 14.61 40.81 -4.13
C GLY A 81 14.08 42.09 -3.48
N GLU A 82 13.63 42.01 -2.22
CA GLU A 82 13.22 43.19 -1.44
C GLU A 82 14.38 44.17 -1.21
N ARG A 83 15.58 43.68 -0.88
CA ARG A 83 16.75 44.55 -0.73
C ARG A 83 17.12 45.21 -2.04
N ARG A 84 17.08 44.47 -3.14
CA ARG A 84 17.36 45.00 -4.48
C ARG A 84 16.36 46.09 -4.88
N THR A 85 15.08 45.94 -4.56
CA THR A 85 14.06 46.95 -4.85
C THR A 85 14.21 48.19 -3.97
N ARG A 86 14.57 48.05 -2.69
CA ARG A 86 14.86 49.19 -1.80
C ARG A 86 16.10 50.00 -2.22
N LEU A 87 17.10 49.32 -2.74
CA LEU A 87 18.35 49.93 -3.20
C LEU A 87 18.28 50.37 -4.67
N ALA A 88 17.18 50.06 -5.37
CA ALA A 88 17.02 50.49 -6.75
C ALA A 88 16.99 52.02 -6.80
N PRO A 89 17.79 52.65 -7.68
CA PRO A 89 17.73 54.09 -7.85
C PRO A 89 16.31 54.49 -8.26
N PRO A 90 15.81 55.66 -7.82
CA PRO A 90 14.51 56.14 -8.25
C PRO A 90 14.48 56.17 -9.78
N PRO A 91 13.34 55.81 -10.40
CA PRO A 91 13.24 55.87 -11.86
C PRO A 91 13.65 57.27 -12.30
N ALA A 92 14.54 57.35 -13.29
CA ALA A 92 15.00 58.62 -13.82
C ALA A 92 13.76 59.39 -14.28
N THR A 93 13.34 60.36 -13.47
CA THR A 93 12.36 61.36 -13.88
C THR A 93 13.00 62.08 -15.03
N CYS A 94 12.51 61.81 -16.23
CA CYS A 94 12.84 62.53 -17.44
C CYS A 94 12.59 64.01 -17.12
N ALA A 95 13.67 64.77 -16.88
CA ALA A 95 13.56 66.19 -16.64
C ALA A 95 12.95 66.80 -17.92
N PRO A 96 11.92 67.66 -17.80
CA PRO A 96 11.30 68.26 -18.97
C PRO A 96 12.34 69.06 -19.77
N PRO A 97 12.23 69.10 -21.11
CA PRO A 97 13.23 69.75 -21.94
C PRO A 97 13.33 71.24 -21.61
N SER A 98 14.55 71.71 -21.34
CA SER A 98 14.84 73.12 -21.07
C SER A 98 14.51 73.98 -22.31
N PRO A 99 13.72 75.06 -22.17
CA PRO A 99 13.46 75.97 -23.28
C PRO A 99 14.72 76.79 -23.60
N SER A 100 15.01 76.92 -24.90
CA SER A 100 16.08 77.76 -25.47
C SER A 100 15.71 79.25 -25.46
#